data_AF-A0A1A3SVL0-F1
#
_entry.id   AF-A0A1A3SVL0-F1
#
_cell.length_a   1.000
_cell.length_b   1.000
_cell.length_c   1.000
_cell.angle_alpha   90.00
_cell.angle_beta   90.00
_cell.angle_gamma   90.00
#
_symmetry.space_group_name_H-M   'P 1'
#
loop_
_entity.id
_entity.type
_entity.pdbx_description
1 polymer ?
#
loop_
_entity_poly.entity_id
_entity_poly.type
_entity_poly.pdbx_seq_one_letter_code
_entity_poly.pdbx_strand_id
1 'polypeptide(L)'
;MAQSDELPITDYDQLSLPELRHRIRGLEEPQLRQLFDHETAHGNRIPVLEVLHARLKELHDGAQPSAGDPSNAPGVTHTPAGSPVQESTAAEANTPLRHGVAGQTPSRGKP
;
A
#
# COMPACT_ATOMS: atom_id res chain seq x y z
N MET A 1 9.65 8.72 30.54
CA MET A 1 10.18 7.39 30.15
C MET A 1 9.08 6.77 29.31
N ALA A 2 9.19 6.85 27.98
CA ALA A 2 8.18 6.25 27.09
C ALA A 2 8.34 4.74 27.22
N GLN A 3 7.33 4.09 27.78
CA GLN A 3 7.26 2.64 27.85
C GLN A 3 7.35 2.12 26.42
N SER A 4 8.41 1.36 26.15
CA SER A 4 8.46 0.43 25.03
C SER A 4 7.40 -0.63 25.33
N ASP A 5 6.13 -0.29 25.12
CA ASP A 5 5.03 -1.24 25.13
C ASP A 5 5.42 -2.31 24.11
N GLU A 6 5.54 -3.57 24.55
CA GLU A 6 5.80 -4.71 23.68
C GLU A 6 4.62 -4.85 22.73
N LEU A 7 4.60 -4.01 21.69
CA LEU A 7 3.59 -4.03 20.67
C LEU A 7 3.68 -5.38 19.96
N PRO A 8 2.54 -5.97 19.57
CA PRO A 8 2.51 -7.25 18.86
C PRO A 8 3.14 -7.17 17.47
N ILE A 9 3.52 -5.98 17.01
CA ILE A 9 4.17 -5.72 15.73
C ILE A 9 5.48 -4.95 15.96
N THR A 10 6.59 -5.54 15.54
CA THR A 10 7.91 -4.89 15.51
C THR A 10 7.92 -3.68 14.57
N ASP A 11 8.59 -2.60 14.99
CA ASP A 11 8.74 -1.35 14.23
C ASP A 11 7.41 -0.72 13.79
N TYR A 12 6.35 -0.90 14.58
CA TYR A 12 4.98 -0.45 14.26
C TYR A 12 4.91 1.01 13.76
N ASP A 13 5.63 1.93 14.42
CA ASP A 13 5.62 3.36 14.09
C ASP A 13 6.16 3.65 12.67
N GLN A 14 7.06 2.79 12.18
CA GLN A 14 7.70 2.94 10.87
C GLN A 14 6.87 2.31 9.74
N LEU A 15 5.81 1.56 10.06
CA LEU A 15 5.03 0.85 9.06
C LEU A 15 4.22 1.80 8.18
N SER A 16 4.23 1.51 6.88
CA SER A 16 3.31 2.13 5.93
C SER A 16 1.92 1.50 6.06
N LEU A 17 0.88 2.25 5.67
CA LEU A 17 -0.51 1.78 5.68
C LEU A 17 -0.73 0.41 4.98
N PRO A 18 -0.18 0.14 3.78
CA PRO A 18 -0.34 -1.17 3.15
C PRO A 18 0.33 -2.31 3.94
N GLU A 19 1.52 -2.07 4.52
CA GLU A 19 2.22 -3.06 5.35
C GLU A 19 1.42 -3.38 6.62
N LEU A 20 0.89 -2.34 7.28
CA LEU A 20 0.03 -2.51 8.44
C LEU A 20 -1.20 -3.37 8.11
N ARG A 21 -1.89 -3.08 7.00
CA ARG A 21 -3.07 -3.86 6.56
C ARG A 21 -2.74 -5.33 6.36
N HIS A 22 -1.54 -5.66 5.91
CA HIS A 22 -1.12 -7.05 5.78
C HIS A 22 -0.93 -7.70 7.15
N ARG A 23 -0.24 -7.01 8.07
CA ARG A 23 0.14 -7.49 9.41
C ARG A 23 -1.06 -7.72 10.33
N ILE A 24 -2.07 -6.87 10.29
CA ILE A 24 -3.22 -6.97 11.20
C ILE A 24 -4.18 -8.13 10.91
N ARG A 25 -4.05 -8.81 9.75
CA ARG A 25 -4.98 -9.90 9.37
C ARG A 25 -4.82 -11.15 10.23
N GLY A 26 -3.61 -11.38 10.73
CA GLY A 26 -3.30 -12.50 11.64
C GLY A 26 -3.36 -12.12 13.12
N LEU A 27 -3.73 -10.88 13.46
CA LEU A 27 -3.86 -10.45 14.84
C LEU A 27 -5.27 -10.71 15.38
N GLU A 28 -5.31 -11.04 16.67
CA GLU A 28 -6.54 -11.23 17.42
C GLU A 28 -7.05 -9.90 18.00
N GLU A 29 -8.31 -9.86 18.44
CA GLU A 29 -8.94 -8.67 19.02
C GLU A 29 -8.11 -7.98 20.12
N PRO A 30 -7.56 -8.69 21.14
CA PRO A 30 -6.79 -8.03 22.20
C PRO A 30 -5.53 -7.33 21.66
N GLN A 31 -4.87 -7.91 20.66
CA GLN A 31 -3.68 -7.34 20.03
C GLN A 31 -4.03 -6.08 19.22
N LEU A 32 -5.13 -6.12 18.47
CA LEU A 32 -5.64 -4.96 17.74
C LEU A 32 -6.04 -3.81 18.66
N ARG A 33 -6.64 -4.12 19.81
CA ARG A 33 -7.05 -3.12 20.79
C ARG A 33 -5.85 -2.42 21.44
N GLN A 34 -4.78 -3.16 21.72
CA GLN A 34 -3.52 -2.59 22.20
C GLN A 34 -2.91 -1.63 21.16
N LEU A 35 -2.87 -2.03 19.89
CA LEU A 35 -2.38 -1.15 18.81
C LEU A 35 -3.23 0.12 18.67
N PHE A 36 -4.55 0.01 18.85
CA PHE A 36 -5.46 1.15 18.76
C PHE A 36 -5.23 2.17 19.88
N ASP A 37 -5.06 1.70 21.12
CA ASP A 37 -4.75 2.56 22.28
C ASP A 37 -3.40 3.26 22.09
N HIS A 38 -2.37 2.49 21.70
CA HIS A 38 -1.05 3.02 21.42
C HIS A 38 -1.09 4.09 20.31
N GLU A 39 -1.77 3.80 19.19
CA GLU A 39 -1.88 4.76 18.09
C GLU A 39 -2.63 6.02 18.51
N THR A 40 -3.71 5.90 19.28
CA THR A 40 -4.47 7.06 19.78
C THR A 40 -3.62 7.93 20.72
N ALA A 41 -2.73 7.32 21.51
CA ALA A 41 -1.87 8.03 22.45
C ALA A 41 -0.61 8.66 21.81
N HIS A 42 -0.08 8.08 20.72
CA HIS A 42 1.24 8.48 20.18
C HIS A 42 1.17 9.10 18.78
N GLY A 43 0.66 8.36 17.79
CA GLY A 43 0.73 8.74 16.37
C GLY A 43 -0.51 9.48 15.86
N ASN A 44 -1.67 9.11 16.42
CA ASN A 44 -3.02 9.58 16.10
C ASN A 44 -3.28 9.72 14.58
N ARG A 45 -2.77 8.78 13.77
CA ARG A 45 -2.92 8.82 12.32
C ARG A 45 -4.32 8.28 12.00
N ILE A 46 -5.21 9.18 11.59
CA ILE A 46 -6.59 8.83 11.21
C ILE A 46 -6.69 7.60 10.28
N PRO A 47 -5.93 7.47 9.17
CA PRO A 47 -6.06 6.30 8.30
C PRO A 47 -5.65 4.98 8.96
N VAL A 48 -4.77 5.02 9.96
CA VAL A 48 -4.34 3.83 10.72
C VAL A 48 -5.44 3.41 11.69
N LEU A 49 -5.99 4.36 12.44
CA LEU A 49 -7.09 4.12 13.38
C LEU A 49 -8.32 3.53 12.67
N GLU A 50 -8.67 4.06 11.50
CA GLU A 50 -9.78 3.55 10.68
C GLU A 50 -9.57 2.08 10.28
N VAL A 51 -8.34 1.72 9.87
CA VAL A 51 -7.98 0.35 9.49
C VAL A 51 -8.04 -0.60 10.69
N LEU A 52 -7.53 -0.19 11.85
CA LEU A 52 -7.61 -0.98 13.09
C LEU A 52 -9.06 -1.18 13.54
N HIS A 53 -9.87 -0.11 13.49
CA HIS A 53 -11.28 -0.15 13.85
C HIS A 53 -12.09 -1.04 12.91
N ALA A 54 -11.86 -0.93 11.60
CA ALA A 54 -12.50 -1.81 10.61
C ALA A 54 -12.17 -3.28 10.90
N ARG A 55 -10.92 -3.60 11.21
CA ARG A 55 -10.50 -4.97 11.51
C ARG A 55 -11.13 -5.51 12.80
N LEU A 56 -11.19 -4.70 13.85
CA LEU A 56 -11.90 -5.04 15.10
C LEU A 56 -13.37 -5.33 14.83
N LYS A 57 -14.03 -4.54 13.97
CA LYS A 57 -15.42 -4.78 13.57
C LYS A 57 -15.59 -6.11 12.84
N GLU A 58 -14.68 -6.46 11.94
CA GLU A 58 -14.71 -7.76 11.24
C GLU A 58 -14.61 -8.94 12.22
N LEU A 59 -13.72 -8.87 13.21
CA LEU A 59 -13.57 -9.92 14.21
C LEU A 59 -14.83 -10.05 15.09
N HIS A 60 -15.43 -8.93 15.49
CA HIS A 60 -16.71 -8.94 16.20
C HIS A 60 -17.87 -9.52 15.36
N ASP A 61 -17.84 -9.37 14.03
CA ASP A 61 -18.85 -9.93 13.11
C ASP A 61 -18.66 -11.45 12.88
N GLY A 62 -17.60 -12.04 13.46
CA GLY A 62 -17.30 -13.46 13.38
C GLY A 62 -16.24 -13.83 12.33
N ALA A 63 -15.52 -12.84 11.79
CA ALA A 63 -14.37 -13.15 10.94
C ALA A 63 -13.26 -13.83 11.75
N GLN A 64 -12.67 -14.88 11.20
CA GLN A 64 -11.55 -15.57 11.84
C GLN A 64 -10.22 -14.87 11.46
N PRO A 65 -9.28 -14.70 12.41
CA PRO A 65 -7.94 -14.25 12.10
C PRO A 65 -7.25 -15.28 11.20
N SER A 66 -6.48 -14.81 10.23
CA SER A 66 -5.73 -15.71 9.35
C SER A 66 -4.56 -16.30 10.13
N ALA A 67 -4.46 -17.63 10.21
CA ALA A 67 -3.38 -18.34 10.93
C ALA A 67 -1.98 -18.20 10.29
N GLY A 68 -1.79 -17.29 9.33
CA GLY A 68 -0.48 -17.03 8.74
C GLY A 68 0.23 -15.97 9.57
N ASP A 69 1.35 -16.34 10.20
CA ASP A 69 2.23 -15.43 10.93
C ASP A 69 2.73 -14.30 10.02
N PRO A 70 2.21 -13.07 10.15
CA PRO A 70 2.59 -11.99 9.25
C PRO A 70 3.92 -11.37 9.65
N SER A 71 4.43 -11.71 10.84
CA SER A 71 5.79 -11.35 11.31
C SER A 71 6.88 -12.19 10.62
N ASN A 72 6.52 -13.31 9.99
CA ASN A 72 7.43 -14.19 9.24
C ASN A 72 7.22 -14.10 7.72
N ALA A 73 6.58 -13.03 7.23
CA ALA A 73 6.64 -12.71 5.82
C ALA A 73 8.11 -12.41 5.48
N PRO A 74 8.72 -13.05 4.45
CA PRO A 74 10.07 -12.69 4.03
C PRO A 74 10.07 -11.20 3.75
N GLY A 75 10.88 -10.45 4.50
CA GLY A 75 10.94 -9.00 4.39
C GLY A 75 11.12 -8.65 2.92
N VAL A 76 10.13 -7.96 2.34
CA VAL A 76 10.32 -7.33 1.04
C VAL A 76 11.36 -6.26 1.31
N THR A 77 12.63 -6.59 1.07
CA THR A 77 13.68 -5.60 0.92
C THR A 77 13.10 -4.57 -0.03
N HIS A 78 12.85 -3.36 0.48
CA HIS A 78 12.53 -2.21 -0.34
C HIS A 78 13.74 -1.98 -1.24
N THR A 79 13.77 -2.65 -2.38
CA THR A 79 14.68 -2.28 -3.46
C THR A 79 14.23 -0.88 -3.85
N PRO A 80 15.09 0.16 -3.79
CA PRO A 80 14.77 1.41 -4.45
C PRO A 80 14.50 1.05 -5.91
N ALA A 81 13.25 1.20 -6.35
CA ALA A 81 12.85 0.96 -7.73
C ALA A 81 13.45 2.06 -8.61
N GLY A 82 14.78 2.05 -8.75
CA GLY A 82 15.46 2.58 -9.90
C GLY A 82 15.30 1.54 -11.00
N SER A 83 14.16 1.58 -11.70
CA SER A 83 14.06 0.90 -12.98
C SER A 83 15.14 1.49 -13.89
N PRO A 84 16.10 0.72 -14.43
CA PRO A 84 16.78 1.19 -15.63
C PRO A 84 15.73 1.14 -16.74
N VAL A 85 15.03 2.26 -16.94
CA VAL A 85 14.22 2.45 -18.14
C VAL A 85 15.21 2.42 -19.29
N GLN A 86 15.33 1.25 -19.93
CA GLN A 86 16.06 1.12 -21.18
C GLN A 86 15.19 1.76 -22.26
N GLU A 87 15.76 2.72 -22.99
CA GLU A 87 15.11 3.42 -24.12
C GLU A 87 14.74 2.49 -25.29
N SER A 88 15.01 1.18 -25.19
CA SER A 88 14.75 0.17 -26.22
C SER A 88 13.27 -0.23 -26.36
N THR A 89 12.34 0.42 -25.65
CA THR A 89 10.89 0.34 -25.91
C THR A 89 10.30 1.74 -26.13
N ALA A 90 11.03 2.62 -26.81
CA ALA A 90 10.38 3.71 -27.50
C ALA A 90 9.48 3.10 -28.59
N ALA A 91 8.15 3.15 -28.38
CA ALA A 91 7.22 2.93 -29.48
C ALA A 91 7.53 3.95 -30.58
N GLU A 92 7.68 3.51 -31.82
CA GLU A 92 7.82 4.41 -32.96
C GLU A 92 6.68 5.43 -32.93
N ALA A 93 6.99 6.70 -33.21
CA ALA A 93 6.02 7.79 -33.19
C ALA A 93 4.99 7.62 -34.32
N ASN A 94 4.02 6.73 -34.13
CA ASN A 94 2.87 6.61 -34.99
C ASN A 94 1.89 7.72 -34.57
N THR A 95 1.99 8.88 -35.22
CA THR A 95 0.92 9.87 -35.15
C THR A 95 -0.37 9.17 -35.58
N PRO A 96 -1.39 9.01 -34.71
CA PRO A 96 -2.58 8.28 -35.09
C PRO A 96 -3.22 9.00 -36.28
N LEU A 97 -3.58 8.23 -37.31
CA LEU A 97 -4.39 8.75 -38.41
C LEU A 97 -5.71 9.22 -37.80
N ARG A 98 -6.00 10.52 -37.90
CA ARG A 98 -7.33 11.04 -37.60
C ARG A 98 -8.29 10.38 -38.59
N HIS A 99 -9.29 9.69 -38.05
CA HIS A 99 -10.26 8.88 -38.78
C HIS A 99 -10.59 9.45 -40.18
N GLY A 100 -10.46 8.59 -41.20
CA GLY A 100 -10.40 8.96 -42.60
C GLY A 100 -11.53 9.87 -43.07
N VAL A 101 -11.15 11.04 -43.57
CA VAL A 101 -11.92 11.82 -44.53
C VAL A 101 -10.98 12.17 -45.69
N ALA A 102 -11.38 11.84 -46.92
CA ALA A 102 -10.55 11.97 -48.13
C ALA A 102 -10.17 13.42 -48.49
N GLY A 103 -10.59 14.42 -47.69
CA GLY A 103 -10.30 15.85 -47.89
C GLY A 103 -9.43 16.50 -46.81
N GLN A 104 -8.87 15.76 -45.84
CA GLN A 104 -8.01 16.33 -44.79
C GLN A 104 -6.56 15.84 -44.84
N THR A 105 -5.93 15.87 -46.01
CA THR A 105 -4.46 15.84 -46.09
C THR A 105 -3.93 17.24 -45.74
N PRO A 106 -3.28 17.46 -44.58
CA PRO A 106 -2.56 18.72 -44.37
C PRO A 106 -1.43 18.83 -45.41
N SER A 107 -1.27 20.02 -45.97
CA SER A 107 -0.28 20.31 -47.01
C SER A 107 1.12 19.92 -46.54
N ARG A 108 1.81 19.14 -47.37
CA ARG A 108 3.22 18.75 -47.18
C ARG A 108 4.06 20.00 -46.90
N GLY A 109 4.52 20.17 -45.67
CA GLY A 109 5.54 21.15 -45.33
C GLY A 109 6.86 20.75 -46.01
N LYS A 110 7.32 21.60 -46.93
CA LYS A 110 8.72 21.71 -47.38
C LYS A 110 9.32 22.95 -46.69
N PRO A 111 10.63 23.03 -46.43
CA PRO A 111 11.66 23.11 -47.48
C PRO A 111 12.33 21.78 -47.81
#